data_AF-W6WAR6-F1
#
_entry.id   AF-W6WAR6-F1
#
_cell.length_a   1.000
_cell.length_b   1.000
_cell.length_c   1.000
_cell.angle_alpha   90.00
_cell.angle_beta   90.00
_cell.angle_gamma   90.00
#
_symmetry.space_group_name_H-M   'P 1'
#
loop_
_entity.id
_entity.type
_entity.pdbx_description
1 polymer ?
#
loop_
_entity_poly.entity_id
_entity_poly.type
_entity_poly.pdbx_seq_one_letter_code
_entity_poly.pdbx_strand_id
1 'polypeptide(L)'
;MEKTQIDDINAQILKLRTALPIWGVEANDLVELARNAERAAATVDERTMQRMRGLIETTTGWHNTLLYWEEQDAAPALSADFRVLRGSLDAMRKEVAEAAASFEM
;
A
#
# COMPACT_ATOMS: atom_id res chain seq x y z
N MET A 1 4.65 -24.47 -8.16
CA MET A 1 3.29 -23.92 -8.29
C MET A 1 2.60 -24.48 -9.53
N GLU A 2 1.30 -24.73 -9.47
CA GLU A 2 0.52 -25.24 -10.62
C GLU A 2 0.18 -24.11 -11.61
N LYS A 3 -0.07 -24.43 -12.89
CA LYS A 3 -0.36 -23.43 -13.93
C LYS A 3 -1.60 -22.58 -13.59
N THR A 4 -2.68 -23.20 -13.13
CA THR A 4 -3.91 -22.50 -12.73
C THR A 4 -3.65 -21.49 -11.62
N GLN A 5 -2.79 -21.85 -10.65
CA GLN A 5 -2.39 -20.96 -9.56
C GLN A 5 -1.59 -19.75 -10.06
N ILE A 6 -0.72 -19.95 -11.05
CA ILE A 6 0.04 -18.86 -11.68
C ILE A 6 -0.89 -17.91 -12.45
N ASP A 7 -1.86 -18.45 -13.19
CA ASP A 7 -2.84 -17.66 -13.93
C ASP A 7 -3.71 -16.82 -12.98
N ASP A 8 -4.15 -17.39 -11.86
CA ASP A 8 -4.88 -16.69 -10.81
C ASP A 8 -4.04 -15.55 -10.20
N ILE A 9 -2.76 -15.82 -9.88
CA ILE A 9 -1.86 -14.80 -9.34
C ILE A 9 -1.63 -13.66 -10.34
N ASN A 10 -1.41 -13.98 -11.62
CA ASN A 10 -1.24 -12.96 -12.65
C ASN A 10 -2.48 -12.05 -12.76
N ALA A 11 -3.69 -12.63 -12.66
CA ALA A 11 -4.92 -11.85 -12.63
C ALA A 11 -5.01 -10.93 -11.40
N GLN A 12 -4.55 -11.39 -10.23
CA GLN A 12 -4.50 -10.58 -9.01
C GLN A 12 -3.44 -9.48 -9.09
N ILE A 13 -2.24 -9.76 -9.65
CA ILE A 13 -1.21 -8.74 -9.90
C ILE A 13 -1.77 -7.65 -10.81
N LEU A 14 -2.51 -8.01 -11.86
CA LEU A 14 -3.09 -7.02 -12.76
C LEU A 14 -4.04 -6.07 -12.03
N LYS A 15 -4.91 -6.61 -11.16
CA LYS A 15 -5.79 -5.79 -10.31
C LYS A 15 -4.99 -4.87 -9.39
N LEU A 16 -3.93 -5.40 -8.76
CA LEU A 16 -3.06 -4.62 -7.89
C LEU A 16 -2.36 -3.49 -8.67
N ARG A 17 -1.88 -3.75 -9.88
CA ARG A 17 -1.25 -2.74 -10.75
C ARG A 17 -2.22 -1.64 -11.15
N THR A 18 -3.51 -1.96 -11.34
CA THR A 18 -4.54 -0.96 -11.60
C THR A 18 -4.89 -0.15 -10.35
N ALA A 19 -4.90 -0.77 -9.18
CA ALA A 19 -5.23 -0.12 -7.92
C ALA A 19 -4.10 0.79 -7.38
N LEU A 20 -2.84 0.38 -7.55
CA LEU A 20 -1.67 1.08 -7.01
C LEU A 20 -1.61 2.59 -7.35
N PRO A 21 -1.82 3.02 -8.60
CA PRO A 21 -1.84 4.45 -8.93
C PRO A 21 -2.97 5.21 -8.22
N ILE A 22 -4.15 4.59 -8.07
CA ILE A 22 -5.30 5.20 -7.39
C ILE A 22 -4.97 5.40 -5.91
N TRP A 23 -4.42 4.37 -5.26
CA TRP A 23 -3.95 4.45 -3.88
C TRP A 23 -2.80 5.42 -3.69
N GLY A 24 -1.91 5.56 -4.68
CA GLY A 24 -0.84 6.55 -4.64
C GLY A 24 -1.36 7.99 -4.64
N VAL A 25 -2.38 8.28 -5.44
CA VAL A 25 -3.06 9.59 -5.41
C VAL A 25 -3.73 9.80 -4.05
N GLU A 26 -4.46 8.80 -3.55
CA GLU A 26 -5.11 8.88 -2.24
C GLU A 26 -4.10 9.08 -1.10
N ALA A 27 -2.97 8.36 -1.12
CA ALA A 27 -1.90 8.52 -0.15
C ALA A 27 -1.36 9.96 -0.15
N ASN A 28 -1.06 10.50 -1.34
CA ASN A 28 -0.57 11.86 -1.47
C ASN A 28 -1.57 12.89 -0.94
N ASP A 29 -2.86 12.75 -1.28
CA ASP A 29 -3.90 13.64 -0.78
C ASP A 29 -4.00 13.60 0.76
N LEU A 30 -3.95 12.41 1.35
CA LEU A 30 -3.98 12.24 2.81
C LEU A 30 -2.74 12.85 3.48
N VAL A 31 -1.54 12.61 2.93
CA VAL A 31 -0.28 13.17 3.44
C VAL A 31 -0.29 14.70 3.38
N GLU A 32 -0.76 15.28 2.28
CA GLU A 32 -0.85 16.74 2.14
C GLU A 32 -1.89 17.34 3.09
N LEU A 33 -3.03 16.69 3.30
CA LEU A 33 -4.01 17.10 4.32
C LEU A 33 -3.40 17.10 5.72
N ALA A 34 -2.67 16.04 6.10
CA ALA A 34 -1.94 15.97 7.36
C ALA A 34 -0.93 17.11 7.50
N ARG A 35 -0.04 17.29 6.52
CA ARG A 35 0.96 18.38 6.54
C ARG A 35 0.33 19.76 6.61
N ASN A 36 -0.81 19.97 5.97
CA ASN A 36 -1.54 21.23 6.05
C ASN A 36 -2.09 21.48 7.45
N ALA A 37 -2.67 20.45 8.07
CA ALA A 37 -3.17 20.54 9.45
C ALA A 37 -2.04 20.81 10.44
N GLU A 38 -0.91 20.12 10.31
CA GLU A 38 0.28 20.34 11.14
C GLU A 38 0.79 21.78 11.02
N ARG A 39 0.95 22.28 9.78
CA ARG A 39 1.38 23.68 9.53
C ARG A 39 0.42 24.71 10.09
N ALA A 40 -0.88 24.39 10.16
CA ALA A 40 -1.91 25.25 10.72
C ALA A 40 -2.08 25.09 12.24
N ALA A 41 -1.31 24.21 12.89
CA ALA A 41 -1.52 23.78 14.27
C ALA A 41 -2.97 23.32 14.54
N ALA A 42 -3.56 22.64 13.55
CA ALA A 42 -4.92 22.11 13.57
C ALA A 42 -4.92 20.58 13.69
N THR A 43 -6.04 20.02 14.13
CA THR A 43 -6.25 18.57 14.16
C THR A 43 -6.75 18.08 12.81
N VAL A 44 -6.31 16.89 12.41
CA VAL A 44 -6.94 16.12 11.34
C VAL A 44 -8.24 15.50 11.87
N ASP A 45 -9.29 15.46 11.06
CA ASP A 45 -10.54 14.83 11.46
C ASP A 45 -10.42 13.30 11.52
N GLU A 46 -11.22 12.67 12.36
CA GLU A 46 -11.19 11.22 12.59
C GLU A 46 -11.47 10.41 11.32
N ARG A 47 -12.26 10.92 10.37
CA ARG A 47 -12.51 10.23 9.10
C ARG A 47 -11.24 10.19 8.24
N THR A 48 -10.46 11.26 8.22
CA THR A 48 -9.17 11.29 7.54
C THR A 48 -8.18 10.31 8.19
N MET A 49 -8.13 10.25 9.52
CA MET A 49 -7.32 9.23 10.23
C MET A 49 -7.76 7.79 9.92
N GLN A 50 -9.07 7.53 9.85
CA GLN A 50 -9.60 6.23 9.44
C GLN A 50 -9.19 5.85 8.01
N ARG A 51 -9.18 6.81 7.09
CA ARG A 51 -8.72 6.57 5.71
C ARG A 51 -7.24 6.23 5.64
N MET A 52 -6.40 6.95 6.39
CA MET A 52 -4.97 6.63 6.50
C MET A 52 -4.76 5.21 7.03
N ARG A 53 -5.44 4.84 8.13
CA ARG A 53 -5.38 3.48 8.68
C ARG A 53 -5.84 2.42 7.69
N GLY A 54 -6.98 2.63 7.04
CA GLY A 54 -7.50 1.69 6.04
C GLY A 54 -6.55 1.50 4.85
N LEU A 55 -5.86 2.56 4.42
CA LEU A 55 -4.86 2.49 3.36
C LEU A 55 -3.60 1.71 3.81
N ILE A 56 -3.11 1.96 5.04
CA ILE A 56 -1.99 1.21 5.65
C ILE A 56 -2.32 -0.28 5.77
N GLU A 57 -3.52 -0.62 6.25
CA GLU A 57 -3.97 -2.01 6.40
C GLU A 57 -4.06 -2.71 5.03
N THR A 58 -4.68 -2.05 4.05
CA THR A 58 -4.85 -2.60 2.69
C THR A 58 -3.50 -2.85 2.03
N THR A 59 -2.61 -1.87 2.08
CA THR A 59 -1.27 -1.98 1.47
C THR A 59 -0.42 -3.03 2.19
N THR A 60 -0.54 -3.16 3.51
CA THR A 60 0.13 -4.21 4.29
C THR A 60 -0.37 -5.61 3.93
N GLY A 61 -1.69 -5.78 3.77
CA GLY A 61 -2.28 -7.04 3.34
C GLY A 61 -1.74 -7.51 1.98
N TRP A 62 -1.65 -6.58 1.02
CA TRP A 62 -1.05 -6.88 -0.28
C TRP A 62 0.45 -7.14 -0.20
N HIS A 63 1.21 -6.35 0.56
CA HIS A 63 2.64 -6.59 0.76
C HIS A 63 2.89 -8.01 1.28
N ASN A 64 2.14 -8.44 2.30
CA ASN A 64 2.27 -9.77 2.89
C ASN A 64 1.82 -10.88 1.94
N THR A 65 0.78 -10.64 1.14
CA THR A 65 0.33 -11.59 0.11
C THR A 65 1.41 -11.82 -0.95
N LEU A 66 2.06 -10.74 -1.41
CA LEU A 66 3.15 -10.83 -2.38
C LEU A 66 4.38 -11.54 -1.81
N LEU A 67 4.73 -11.27 -0.55
CA LEU A 67 5.80 -11.98 0.15
C LEU A 67 5.49 -13.47 0.27
N TYR A 68 4.26 -13.80 0.68
CA TYR A 68 3.82 -15.19 0.77
C TYR A 68 3.94 -15.91 -0.58
N TRP A 69 3.47 -15.30 -1.67
CA TRP A 69 3.61 -15.91 -2.99
C TRP A 69 5.06 -16.05 -3.44
N GLU A 70 5.92 -15.08 -3.10
CA GLU A 70 7.36 -15.18 -3.36
C GLU A 70 8.00 -16.39 -2.63
N GLU A 71 7.60 -16.64 -1.38
CA GLU A 71 8.08 -17.77 -0.57
C GLU A 71 7.60 -19.14 -1.07
N GLN A 72 6.56 -19.20 -1.91
CA GLN A 72 6.02 -20.43 -2.51
C GLN A 72 6.78 -20.89 -3.78
N ASP A 73 8.07 -20.54 -3.90
CA ASP A 73 8.91 -20.86 -5.06
C ASP A 73 8.34 -20.32 -6.38
N ALA A 74 7.95 -19.03 -6.34
CA ALA A 74 7.45 -18.33 -7.52
C ALA A 74 8.51 -18.28 -8.62
N ALA A 75 8.05 -18.40 -9.88
CA ALA A 75 8.93 -18.27 -11.04
C ALA A 75 9.73 -16.95 -10.98
N PRO A 76 11.02 -16.92 -11.40
CA PRO A 76 11.89 -15.76 -11.21
C PRO A 76 11.32 -14.43 -11.72
N ALA A 77 10.63 -14.43 -12.86
CA ALA A 77 9.99 -13.22 -13.41
C ALA A 77 8.86 -12.71 -12.50
N LEU A 78 8.06 -13.62 -11.95
CA LEU A 78 6.96 -13.30 -11.04
C LEU A 78 7.48 -12.79 -9.69
N SER A 79 8.54 -13.41 -9.18
CA SER A 79 9.24 -12.94 -7.97
C SER A 79 9.80 -11.52 -8.14
N ALA A 80 10.39 -11.20 -9.29
CA ALA A 80 10.84 -9.84 -9.58
C ALA A 80 9.69 -8.83 -9.56
N ASP A 81 8.56 -9.17 -10.19
CA ASP A 81 7.36 -8.35 -10.19
C ASP A 81 6.81 -8.12 -8.77
N PHE A 82 6.76 -9.18 -7.94
CA PHE A 82 6.36 -9.06 -6.54
C PHE A 82 7.23 -8.08 -5.76
N ARG A 83 8.55 -8.15 -5.90
CA ARG A 83 9.48 -7.25 -5.19
C ARG A 83 9.27 -5.79 -5.57
N VAL A 84 9.05 -5.50 -6.85
CA VAL A 84 8.78 -4.14 -7.32
C VAL A 84 7.49 -3.60 -6.70
N LEU A 85 6.41 -4.39 -6.76
CA LEU A 85 5.11 -4.00 -6.22
C LEU A 85 5.18 -3.82 -4.69
N ARG A 86 5.87 -4.72 -3.99
CA ARG A 86 6.12 -4.60 -2.55
C ARG A 86 6.88 -3.33 -2.20
N GLY A 87 7.92 -2.97 -2.96
CA GLY A 87 8.66 -1.73 -2.76
C GLY A 87 7.76 -0.48 -2.88
N SER A 88 6.84 -0.47 -3.85
CA SER A 88 5.86 0.62 -3.98
C SER A 88 4.88 0.68 -2.81
N LEU A 89 4.38 -0.47 -2.34
CA LEU A 89 3.48 -0.55 -1.19
C LEU A 89 4.17 -0.11 0.10
N ASP A 90 5.42 -0.51 0.31
CA ASP A 90 6.22 -0.13 1.48
C ASP A 90 6.48 1.37 1.53
N ALA A 91 6.84 1.97 0.39
CA ALA A 91 7.05 3.41 0.29
C ALA A 91 5.78 4.18 0.63
N MET A 92 4.64 3.80 0.03
CA MET A 92 3.34 4.41 0.29
C MET A 92 2.93 4.28 1.77
N ARG A 93 3.06 3.07 2.33
CA ARG A 93 2.73 2.82 3.74
C ARG A 93 3.57 3.70 4.66
N LYS A 94 4.87 3.82 4.39
CA LYS A 94 5.78 4.62 5.20
C LYS A 94 5.36 6.09 5.22
N GLU A 95 5.09 6.68 4.05
CA GLU A 95 4.70 8.09 3.96
C GLU A 95 3.36 8.35 4.68
N VAL A 96 2.38 7.48 4.49
CA VAL A 96 1.06 7.62 5.13
C VAL A 96 1.15 7.41 6.65
N ALA A 97 1.96 6.45 7.11
CA ALA A 97 2.16 6.19 8.53
C ALA A 97 2.90 7.35 9.23
N GLU A 98 3.91 7.92 8.58
CA GLU A 98 4.61 9.11 9.09
C GLU A 98 3.65 10.30 9.21
N ALA A 99 2.79 10.52 8.22
CA ALA A 99 1.78 11.57 8.27
C ALA A 99 0.72 11.35 9.37
N ALA A 100 0.28 10.10 9.58
CA ALA A 100 -0.68 9.77 10.63
C ALA A 100 -0.08 9.95 12.04
N ALA A 101 1.19 9.57 12.23
CA ALA A 101 1.88 9.65 13.52
C ALA A 101 1.96 11.08 14.09
N SER A 102 1.95 12.11 13.23
CA SER A 102 1.89 13.52 13.66
C SER A 102 0.64 13.89 14.46
N PHE A 103 -0.38 13.03 14.49
CA PHE A 103 -1.68 13.29 15.13
C PHE A 103 -2.08 12.27 16.19
N GLU A 104 -1.26 11.26 16.50
CA GLU A 104 -1.56 10.21 17.49
C GLU A 104 -1.09 10.55 18.93
N MET A 105 -1.10 11.84 19.31
CA MET A 105 -0.74 12.29 20.68
C MET A 105 -1.83 12.07 21.72
#